data_AF-A0A0N1BJH9-F1
#
_entry.id   AF-A0A0N1BJH9-F1
#
_cell.length_a   1.000
_cell.length_b   1.000
_cell.length_c   1.000
_cell.angle_alpha   90.00
_cell.angle_beta   90.00
_cell.angle_gamma   90.00
#
_symmetry.space_group_name_H-M   'P 1'
#
loop_
_entity.id
_entity.type
_entity.pdbx_description
1 polymer ?
#
loop_
_entity_poly.entity_id
_entity_poly.type
_entity_poly.pdbx_seq_one_letter_code
_entity_poly.pdbx_strand_id
1 'polypeptide(L)'
;MLGFTVASAAIAQDQTYEEALAELRTQFRRADVNGDGKLSQQEASNAGMSRLASNFRRVDTDRDGFVTLPQLEARLADQYGR
;
A
#
# COMPACT_ATOMS: atom_id res chain seq x y z
N MET A 1 -25.49 16.78 -29.27
CA MET A 1 -25.11 15.40 -29.68
C MET A 1 -23.64 15.44 -30.08
N LEU A 2 -22.88 14.39 -29.74
CA LEU A 2 -21.47 14.11 -30.12
C LEU A 2 -20.43 14.91 -29.29
N GLY A 3 -19.49 14.35 -28.53
CA GLY A 3 -19.06 12.98 -28.27
C GLY A 3 -17.74 13.10 -27.49
N PHE A 4 -17.76 12.87 -26.17
CA PHE A 4 -16.54 12.89 -25.35
C PHE A 4 -15.75 11.61 -25.66
N THR A 5 -14.62 11.76 -26.33
CA THR A 5 -13.63 10.71 -26.51
C THR A 5 -13.10 10.26 -25.14
N VAL A 6 -13.48 9.06 -24.71
CA VAL A 6 -12.80 8.34 -23.62
C VAL A 6 -11.46 7.82 -24.13
N ALA A 7 -10.45 8.69 -24.15
CA ALA A 7 -9.08 8.26 -23.93
C ALA A 7 -8.72 8.68 -22.49
N SER A 8 -8.02 7.82 -21.74
CA SER A 8 -7.27 8.14 -20.50
C SER A 8 -7.83 7.67 -19.15
N ALA A 9 -8.52 6.53 -19.05
CA ALA A 9 -8.63 5.86 -17.74
C ALA A 9 -7.32 5.14 -17.35
N ALA A 10 -6.66 4.48 -18.32
CA ALA A 10 -5.43 3.71 -18.08
C ALA A 10 -4.20 4.60 -17.73
N ILE A 11 -4.04 5.74 -18.40
CA ILE A 11 -2.88 6.63 -18.19
C ILE A 11 -2.97 7.40 -16.86
N ALA A 12 -4.19 7.76 -16.43
CA ALA A 12 -4.41 8.40 -15.13
C ALA A 12 -4.20 7.42 -13.95
N GLN A 13 -4.41 6.12 -14.16
CA GLN A 13 -4.18 5.07 -13.14
C GLN A 13 -2.71 4.60 -13.04
N ASP A 14 -1.89 4.82 -14.07
CA ASP A 14 -0.44 4.56 -14.04
C ASP A 14 0.32 5.58 -13.19
N GLN A 15 0.10 6.88 -13.43
CA GLN A 15 0.79 7.92 -12.65
C GLN A 15 0.42 7.85 -11.16
N THR A 16 -0.82 7.49 -10.85
CA THR A 16 -1.31 7.37 -9.47
C THR A 16 -0.85 6.10 -8.75
N TYR A 17 -0.38 5.07 -9.46
CA TYR A 17 0.17 3.86 -8.83
C TYR A 17 1.60 4.09 -8.32
N GLU A 18 2.47 4.67 -9.14
CA GLU A 18 3.87 4.94 -8.75
C GLU A 18 3.96 5.94 -7.59
N GLU A 19 3.11 6.98 -7.60
CA GLU A 19 2.98 7.92 -6.49
C GLU A 19 2.52 7.23 -5.20
N ALA A 20 1.51 6.36 -5.29
CA ALA A 20 1.02 5.59 -4.15
C ALA A 20 2.08 4.61 -3.63
N LEU A 21 2.86 3.98 -4.52
CA LEU A 21 3.96 3.09 -4.15
C LEU A 21 5.06 3.87 -3.42
N ALA A 22 5.42 5.07 -3.91
CA ALA A 22 6.42 5.93 -3.29
C ALA A 22 5.97 6.43 -1.91
N GLU A 23 4.70 6.82 -1.76
CA GLU A 23 4.11 7.19 -0.47
C GLU A 23 4.12 5.99 0.48
N LEU A 24 3.67 4.82 0.01
CA LEU A 24 3.64 3.58 0.79
C LEU A 24 5.03 3.20 1.29
N ARG A 25 6.06 3.23 0.43
CA ARG A 25 7.45 3.00 0.81
C ARG A 25 7.94 3.99 1.85
N THR A 26 7.57 5.26 1.71
CA THR A 26 7.96 6.31 2.66
C THR A 26 7.30 6.11 4.02
N GLN A 27 6.01 5.81 4.02
CA GLN A 27 5.25 5.51 5.23
C GLN A 27 5.80 4.24 5.90
N PHE A 28 6.09 3.19 5.13
CA PHE A 28 6.67 1.94 5.62
C PHE A 28 7.99 2.19 6.36
N ARG A 29 8.94 2.88 5.73
CA ARG A 29 10.23 3.22 6.36
C ARG A 29 10.09 4.05 7.63
N ARG A 30 9.04 4.88 7.73
CA ARG A 30 8.77 5.68 8.92
C ARG A 30 8.14 4.85 10.04
N ALA A 31 7.39 3.80 9.69
CA ALA A 31 6.74 2.90 10.62
C ALA A 31 7.69 1.81 11.14
N ASP A 32 8.66 1.39 10.33
CA ASP A 32 9.68 0.40 10.69
C ASP A 32 10.73 1.05 11.61
N VAL A 33 10.35 1.24 12.88
CA VAL A 33 11.17 1.91 13.89
C VAL A 33 12.36 1.04 14.32
N ASN A 34 12.17 -0.27 14.35
CA ASN A 34 13.20 -1.21 14.79
C ASN A 34 14.19 -1.55 13.65
N GLY A 35 13.85 -1.27 12.39
CA GLY A 35 14.71 -1.44 11.21
C GLY A 35 14.87 -2.89 10.77
N ASP A 36 13.91 -3.76 11.07
CA ASP A 36 13.96 -5.19 10.76
C ASP A 36 13.36 -5.55 9.40
N GLY A 37 12.88 -4.55 8.65
CA GLY A 37 12.34 -4.71 7.31
C GLY A 37 10.89 -5.19 7.28
N LYS A 38 10.17 -5.16 8.40
CA LYS A 38 8.75 -5.52 8.51
C LYS A 38 8.04 -4.64 9.54
N LEU A 39 6.71 -4.61 9.49
CA LEU A 39 5.88 -3.87 10.43
C LEU A 39 5.09 -4.83 11.29
N SER A 40 5.26 -4.73 12.60
CA SER A 40 4.29 -5.26 13.54
C SER A 40 3.00 -4.44 13.51
N GLN A 41 1.90 -5.02 14.00
CA GLN A 41 0.64 -4.29 14.14
C GLN A 41 0.79 -3.03 15.02
N GLN A 42 1.66 -3.09 16.03
CA GLN A 42 1.92 -1.99 16.93
C GLN A 42 2.69 -0.86 16.24
N GLU A 43 3.72 -1.18 15.45
CA GLU A 43 4.45 -0.20 14.64
C GLU A 43 3.54 0.49 13.62
N ALA A 44 2.72 -0.28 12.91
CA ALA A 44 1.73 0.28 11.98
C ALA A 44 0.73 1.22 12.70
N SER A 45 0.25 0.85 13.89
CA SER A 45 -0.65 1.69 14.68
C SER A 45 0.03 2.97 15.17
N ASN A 46 1.26 2.86 15.69
CA ASN A 46 2.02 3.99 16.22
C ASN A 46 2.41 4.99 15.13
N ALA A 47 2.64 4.52 13.91
CA ALA A 47 2.93 5.36 12.75
C ALA A 47 1.70 6.08 12.18
N GLY A 48 0.51 5.87 12.76
CA GLY A 48 -0.74 6.46 12.26
C GLY A 48 -1.29 5.77 11.02
N MET A 49 -0.82 4.56 10.68
CA MET A 49 -1.35 3.76 9.58
C MET A 49 -2.63 3.02 9.98
N SER A 50 -3.66 3.73 10.48
CA SER A 50 -4.89 3.12 11.01
C SER A 50 -5.59 2.18 10.01
N ARG A 51 -5.49 2.47 8.71
CA ARG A 51 -6.03 1.60 7.64
C ARG A 51 -5.27 0.28 7.55
N LEU A 52 -3.95 0.31 7.68
CA LEU A 52 -3.12 -0.90 7.71
C LEU A 52 -3.38 -1.67 9.01
N ALA A 53 -3.34 -1.00 10.16
CA ALA A 53 -3.57 -1.64 11.45
C ALA A 53 -4.95 -2.33 11.55
N SER A 54 -6.00 -1.71 10.97
CA SER A 54 -7.35 -2.29 10.92
C SER A 54 -7.46 -3.47 9.95
N ASN A 55 -6.69 -3.44 8.86
CA ASN A 55 -6.67 -4.49 7.83
C ASN A 55 -5.45 -5.40 7.93
N PHE A 56 -4.74 -5.40 9.06
CA PHE A 56 -3.42 -6.01 9.19
C PHE A 56 -3.45 -7.48 8.77
N ARG A 57 -4.42 -8.23 9.30
CA ARG A 57 -4.68 -9.64 8.94
C ARG A 57 -5.05 -9.90 7.48
N ARG A 58 -5.43 -8.88 6.72
CA ARG A 58 -5.70 -9.00 5.27
C ARG A 58 -4.44 -8.79 4.44
N VAL A 59 -3.41 -8.16 5.01
CA VAL A 59 -2.13 -7.88 4.33
C VAL A 59 -1.07 -8.90 4.76
N ASP A 60 -1.08 -9.30 6.03
CA ASP A 60 -0.31 -10.42 6.60
C ASP A 60 -0.87 -11.75 6.07
N THR A 61 -0.42 -12.13 4.88
CA THR A 61 -0.93 -13.30 4.12
C THR A 61 -0.37 -14.62 4.63
N ASP A 62 0.85 -14.61 5.14
CA ASP A 62 1.55 -15.74 5.75
C ASP A 62 1.22 -15.92 7.23
N ARG A 63 0.56 -14.93 7.85
CA ARG A 63 0.06 -14.97 9.24
C ARG A 63 1.18 -15.13 10.26
N ASP A 64 2.32 -14.51 9.98
CA ASP A 64 3.48 -14.53 10.86
C ASP A 64 3.42 -13.41 11.91
N GLY A 65 2.40 -12.54 11.84
CA GLY A 65 2.21 -11.41 12.74
C GLY A 65 2.89 -10.13 12.28
N PHE A 66 3.45 -10.12 11.07
CA PHE A 66 4.17 -9.00 10.49
C PHE A 66 3.64 -8.68 9.08
N VAL A 67 3.90 -7.45 8.64
CA VAL A 67 3.62 -7.02 7.28
C VAL A 67 4.91 -6.49 6.67
N THR A 68 5.33 -7.10 5.57
CA THR A 68 6.51 -6.70 4.82
C THR A 68 6.16 -5.68 3.73
N LEU A 69 7.17 -4.95 3.25
CA LEU A 69 6.98 -4.04 2.13
C LEU A 69 6.42 -4.75 0.87
N PRO A 70 6.93 -5.93 0.44
CA PRO A 70 6.36 -6.65 -0.69
C PRO A 70 4.89 -7.02 -0.54
N GLN A 71 4.44 -7.40 0.67
CA GLN A 71 3.01 -7.70 0.91
C GLN A 71 2.13 -6.46 0.75
N LEU A 72 2.63 -5.29 1.19
CA LEU A 72 1.94 -4.02 1.00
C LEU A 72 1.90 -3.60 -0.47
N GLU A 73 3.00 -3.75 -1.19
CA GLU A 73 3.08 -3.46 -2.63
C GLU A 73 2.14 -4.37 -3.43
N ALA A 74 2.11 -5.68 -3.14
CA ALA A 74 1.16 -6.61 -3.75
C ALA A 74 -0.29 -6.21 -3.46
N ARG A 75 -0.58 -5.83 -2.21
CA ARG A 75 -1.92 -5.39 -1.83
C ARG A 75 -2.34 -4.10 -2.55
N LEU A 76 -1.40 -3.21 -2.80
CA LEU A 76 -1.59 -1.99 -3.57
C LEU A 76 -1.80 -2.31 -5.06
N ALA A 77 -0.96 -3.17 -5.65
CA ALA A 77 -1.11 -3.65 -7.03
C ALA A 77 -2.52 -4.22 -7.28
N ASP A 78 -3.00 -5.09 -6.41
CA ASP A 78 -4.37 -5.63 -6.46
C ASP A 78 -5.44 -4.53 -6.45
N GLN A 79 -5.23 -3.45 -5.68
CA GLN A 79 -6.17 -2.33 -5.60
C GLN A 79 -6.23 -1.50 -6.89
N TYR A 80 -5.13 -1.43 -7.64
CA TYR A 80 -5.02 -0.76 -8.93
C TYR A 80 -5.24 -1.71 -10.13
N GLY A 81 -5.57 -2.99 -9.87
CA GLY A 81 -5.81 -3.99 -10.90
C GLY A 81 -4.56 -4.38 -11.71
N ARG A 82 -3.41 -4.42 -11.05
CA ARG A 82 -2.10 -4.77 -11.63
C ARG A 82 -1.76 -6.23 -11.46
#